data_AF-A0A2R8W727-F1
#
_entry.id   AF-A0A2R8W727-F1
#
_cell.length_a   1.000
_cell.length_b   1.000
_cell.length_c   1.000
_cell.angle_alpha   90.00
_cell.angle_beta   90.00
_cell.angle_gamma   90.00
#
_symmetry.space_group_name_H-M   'P 1'
#
loop_
_entity.id
_entity.type
_entity.pdbx_description
1 polymer ?
#
loop_
_entity_poly.entity_id
_entity_poly.type
_entity_poly.pdbx_seq_one_letter_code
_entity_poly.pdbx_strand_id
1 'polypeptide(L)' 'MPSAFEKVVKNVIKEVSGSRGDLIPVDSLRNSTSFRPYCLLNRKFSSSRFWKPRYSC' A
#
# COMPACT_ATOMS: atom_id res chain seq x y z
N MET A 1 -8.06 -8.89 -13.73
CA MET A 1 -8.03 -9.80 -12.57
C MET A 1 -7.21 -9.13 -11.48
N PRO A 2 -7.68 -9.06 -10.22
CA PRO A 2 -6.85 -8.56 -9.12
C PRO A 2 -5.63 -9.47 -8.96
N SER A 3 -4.45 -8.88 -8.70
CA SER A 3 -3.23 -9.68 -8.54
C SER A 3 -3.33 -10.56 -7.29
N ALA A 4 -2.75 -11.76 -7.35
CA ALA A 4 -2.71 -12.65 -6.18
C ALA A 4 -2.03 -11.97 -4.98
N PHE A 5 -0.99 -11.17 -5.25
CA PHE A 5 -0.28 -10.37 -4.26
C PHE A 5 -1.18 -9.35 -3.57
N GLU A 6 -1.90 -8.52 -4.35
CA GLU A 6 -2.79 -7.49 -3.81
C GLU A 6 -3.89 -8.10 -2.92
N LYS A 7 -4.40 -9.28 -3.29
CA LYS A 7 -5.40 -9.98 -2.49
C LYS A 7 -4.85 -10.40 -1.13
N VAL A 8 -3.64 -10.97 -1.10
CA VAL A 8 -2.98 -11.37 0.17
C VAL A 8 -2.69 -10.15 1.03
N VAL A 9 -2.10 -9.09 0.46
CA VAL A 9 -1.76 -7.87 1.21
C VAL A 9 -3.01 -7.22 1.81
N LYS A 10 -4.13 -7.15 1.06
CA LYS A 10 -5.40 -6.64 1.60
C LYS A 10 -5.94 -7.49 2.74
N ASN A 11 -5.86 -8.82 2.64
CA ASN A 11 -6.29 -9.71 3.71
C ASN A 11 -5.43 -9.55 4.97
N VAL A 12 -4.10 -9.52 4.80
CA VAL A 12 -3.16 -9.30 5.92
C VAL A 12 -3.41 -7.96 6.59
N ILE A 13 -3.59 -6.88 5.83
CA ILE A 13 -3.87 -5.55 6.40
C ILE A 13 -5.20 -5.54 7.14
N LYS A 14 -6.23 -6.21 6.61
CA LYS A 14 -7.53 -6.32 7.27
C LYS A 14 -7.43 -7.06 8.61
N GLU A 15 -6.62 -8.11 8.67
CA GLU A 15 -6.38 -8.88 9.90
C GLU A 15 -5.50 -8.13 10.91
N VAL A 16 -4.44 -7.47 10.45
CA VAL A 16 -3.45 -6.82 11.32
C VAL A 16 -3.89 -5.44 11.80
N SER A 17 -4.42 -4.60 10.90
CA SER A 17 -4.79 -3.22 11.23
C SER A 17 -6.26 -3.03 11.60
N GLY A 18 -7.07 -4.07 11.45
CA GLY A 18 -8.52 -4.02 11.72
C GLY A 18 -9.18 -2.82 11.03
N SER A 19 -9.95 -2.05 11.80
CA SER A 19 -10.72 -0.89 11.32
C SER A 19 -9.94 0.43 11.30
N ARG A 20 -8.69 0.45 11.82
CA ARG A 20 -7.97 1.71 12.04
C ARG A 20 -7.41 2.33 10.76
N GLY A 21 -7.20 1.52 9.72
CA GLY A 21 -6.83 2.04 8.40
C GLY A 21 -5.45 2.70 8.31
N ASP A 22 -4.63 2.55 9.36
CA ASP A 22 -3.30 3.14 9.51
C ASP A 22 -2.28 2.55 8.52
N LEU A 23 -2.50 1.29 8.10
CA LEU A 23 -1.62 0.62 7.15
C LEU A 23 -2.07 0.87 5.70
N ILE A 24 -1.11 1.25 4.85
CA ILE A 24 -1.32 1.49 3.43
C ILE A 24 -0.86 0.24 2.66
N PRO A 25 -1.72 -0.38 1.83
CA PRO A 25 -1.33 -1.55 1.04
C PRO A 25 -0.31 -1.17 -0.02
N VAL A 26 0.66 -2.07 -0.23
CA VAL A 26 1.61 -1.99 -1.34
C VAL A 26 1.01 -2.69 -2.56
N ASP A 27 1.09 -2.04 -3.72
CA ASP A 27 0.50 -2.55 -4.97
C ASP A 27 1.33 -3.66 -5.64
N SER A 28 2.66 -3.66 -5.47
CA SER A 28 3.56 -4.55 -6.21
C SER A 28 4.70 -5.14 -5.38
N LEU A 29 5.05 -6.40 -5.67
CA LEU A 29 6.17 -7.10 -5.05
C LEU A 29 7.53 -6.43 -5.34
N ARG A 30 7.69 -5.85 -6.53
CA ARG A 30 8.94 -5.17 -6.89
C ARG A 30 9.16 -3.94 -6.01
N ASN A 31 8.12 -3.15 -5.78
CA ASN A 31 8.23 -1.97 -4.93
C ASN A 31 8.29 -2.35 -3.44
N SER A 32 7.70 -3.49 -3.03
CA SER A 32 7.74 -3.95 -1.63
C SER A 32 9.15 -4.13 -1.09
N THR A 33 10.10 -4.56 -1.94
CA THR A 33 11.50 -4.71 -1.53
C THR A 33 12.21 -3.39 -1.21
N SER A 34 11.73 -2.28 -1.77
CA SER A 34 12.26 -0.93 -1.58
C SER A 34 11.59 -0.18 -0.43
N PHE A 35 10.37 -0.55 -0.05
CA PHE A 35 9.69 0.00 1.13
C PHE A 35 10.29 -0.61 2.40
N ARG A 36 11.30 0.06 2.97
CA ARG A 36 11.96 -0.34 4.21
C ARG A 36 11.89 0.78 5.25
N PRO A 37 12.07 0.47 6.55
CA PRO A 37 12.25 1.51 7.56
C PRO A 37 13.32 2.51 7.14
N TYR A 38 13.07 3.79 7.39
CA TYR A 38 13.96 4.92 7.05
C TYR A 38 14.09 5.24 5.55
N CYS A 39 13.37 4.56 4.65
CA CYS A 39 13.28 4.98 3.26
C CYS A 39 12.29 6.15 3.09
N LEU A 40 12.73 7.22 2.45
CA LEU A 40 11.85 8.32 2.05
C LEU A 40 11.01 7.91 0.84
N LEU A 41 9.74 8.30 0.84
CA LEU A 41 8.78 7.90 -0.18
C LEU A 41 8.16 9.14 -0.83
N ASN A 42 8.07 9.13 -2.15
CA ASN A 42 7.35 10.14 -2.91
C ASN A 42 5.86 9.79 -2.96
N ARG A 43 5.01 10.74 -2.57
CA ARG A 43 3.56 10.60 -2.68
C ARG A 43 3.11 10.99 -4.08
N LYS A 44 2.51 10.06 -4.82
CA LYS A 44 1.86 10.40 -6.09
C LYS A 44 0.64 11.29 -5.82
N PHE A 45 0.51 12.36 -6.61
CA PHE A 45 -0.66 13.24 -6.53
C PHE A 45 -1.92 12.41 -6.75
N SER A 46 -2.80 12.43 -5.75
CA SER A 46 -4.12 11.83 -5.91
C SER A 46 -4.96 12.79 -6.72
N SER A 47 -5.42 12.36 -7.88
CA SER A 47 -6.36 13.13 -8.70
C SER A 47 -7.78 13.18 -8.10
N SER A 48 -8.05 12.42 -7.03
CA SER A 48 -9.39 12.31 -6.44
C SER A 48 -9.35 12.09 -4.94
N ARG A 49 -10.31 12.71 -4.23
CA ARG A 49 -10.48 12.60 -2.76
C ARG A 49 -10.90 11.19 -2.31
N PHE A 50 -11.43 10.37 -3.22
CA PHE A 50 -11.86 9.00 -2.92
C PHE A 50 -10.74 7.97 -2.93
N TRP A 51 -9.58 8.30 -3.53
CA TRP A 51 -8.49 7.36 -3.69
C TRP A 51 -7.37 7.65 -2.69
N LYS A 52 -6.94 6.59 -1.99
CA LYS A 52 -5.73 6.68 -1.17
C LYS A 52 -4.53 6.96 -2.09
N PRO A 53 -3.67 7.91 -1.72
CA PRO A 53 -2.49 8.23 -2.52
C PRO A 53 -1.55 7.04 -2.56
N ARG A 54 -0.95 6.80 -3.72
CA ARG A 54 0.07 5.76 -3.89
C ARG A 54 1.44 6.35 -3.59
N TYR A 55 2.32 5.53 -3.04
CA TYR A 55 3.70 5.93 -2.76
C TYR A 55 4.65 5.25 -3.75
N SER A 56 5.74 5.94 -4.08
CA SER A 56 6.88 5.38 -4.82
C SER A 56 8.15 5.60 -4.01
N CYS A 57 8.99 4.57 -3.93
CA CYS A 57 10.37 4.71 -3.50
C CYS A 57 11.17 5.52 -4.54
#